data_AF-A0A350CIG5-F1
#
_entry.id   AF-A0A350CIG5-F1
#
_cell.length_a   1.000
_cell.length_b   1.000
_cell.length_c   1.000
_cell.angle_alpha   90.00
_cell.angle_beta   90.00
_cell.angle_gamma   90.00
#
_symmetry.space_group_name_H-M   'P 1'
#
loop_
_entity.id
_entity.type
_entity.pdbx_description
1 polymer ?
#
loop_
_entity_poly.entity_id
_entity_poly.type
_entity_poly.pdbx_seq_one_letter_code
_entity_poly.pdbx_strand_id
1 'polypeptide(L)'
;MLSLLAAVLLAACPQPPELSTSQPLPPNQTQPSFRLQQNFSLQLVASEPLVTDPVAAAFDEDGRLFVVEMNDYPYTDKSTDQPNRERTTDLPIGKIRLLVDDNDDGTFDRSTIFARDLSWPTGIVVWKDGIFVAATPDLWWLQDADHDGIAEIRQPILTGFRKLNVQAVANNLLWTLDHHICGAGGTNGGLLSGTALDPHTPTPLTMSRHDFRFSPLGPPHHFQLLSGGARFGNTADDWGNRFICNIRNPVQHVLLPLEHLSRNPHFNPGSPLHDVAASGDQLPVFRTSPPEAWRIINAARLTGQGDPRMPRSEKNAAGYLTSACGVTVYRGDAWPPEFRSQVFLSDVAANLVHRQQLTPAGPTFSSRRIDQNCEFLTSTDNWFRPVNFIHAPDGTLYLLDMYRETIEHPWSMPDDLKGMLDLERGRDRGRIYRITPPNFNRRPTPRLSQSPTTELVKLLEHPNAWHRDSAARLLFQQQDPDTPALLHQLLRQSPVPQARLQALNTLAAATPATPAEIRQDTPPLTKQLNDAVLHLLADPHPHLRRHALRIAAEHSLAALPDAVARSIREDSDP
;
A
#
# COMPACT_ATOMS: atom_id res chain seq x y z
N MET A 1 -61.12 -10.96 57.39
CA MET A 1 -59.72 -11.14 56.94
C MET A 1 -59.75 -11.23 55.42
N LEU A 2 -59.44 -10.14 54.72
CA LEU A 2 -59.28 -10.14 53.25
C LEU A 2 -57.82 -10.45 52.93
N SER A 3 -57.59 -11.48 52.13
CA SER A 3 -56.27 -11.84 51.58
C SER A 3 -56.02 -11.03 50.31
N LEU A 4 -54.98 -10.19 50.32
CA LEU A 4 -54.50 -9.48 49.14
C LEU A 4 -53.48 -10.37 48.40
N LEU A 5 -53.78 -10.78 47.17
CA LEU A 5 -52.79 -11.33 46.24
C LEU A 5 -51.97 -10.16 45.64
N ALA A 6 -50.66 -10.16 45.86
CA ALA A 6 -49.74 -9.28 45.17
C ALA A 6 -49.36 -9.89 43.80
N ALA A 7 -49.81 -9.27 42.71
CA ALA A 7 -49.34 -9.58 41.37
C ALA A 7 -47.98 -8.91 41.13
N VAL A 8 -46.93 -9.71 41.02
CA VAL A 8 -45.61 -9.26 40.58
C VAL A 8 -45.65 -9.10 39.06
N LEU A 9 -45.73 -7.85 38.60
CA LEU A 9 -45.46 -7.49 37.21
C LEU A 9 -43.96 -7.64 36.97
N LEU A 10 -43.56 -8.77 36.38
CA LEU A 10 -42.25 -8.92 35.75
C LEU A 10 -42.20 -7.94 34.57
N ALA A 11 -41.52 -6.81 34.75
CA ALA A 11 -41.16 -5.93 33.65
C ALA A 11 -40.30 -6.74 32.67
N ALA A 12 -40.84 -7.05 31.50
CA ALA A 12 -40.08 -7.66 30.42
C ALA A 12 -38.93 -6.70 30.06
N CYS A 13 -37.68 -7.15 30.17
CA CYS A 13 -36.56 -6.45 29.57
C CYS A 13 -36.89 -6.21 28.09
N PRO A 14 -36.76 -4.97 27.56
CA PRO A 14 -36.96 -4.74 26.14
C PRO A 14 -35.99 -5.63 25.37
N GLN A 15 -36.52 -6.43 24.44
CA GLN A 15 -35.68 -7.19 23.52
C GLN A 15 -34.78 -6.21 22.76
N PRO A 16 -33.48 -6.52 22.61
CA PRO A 16 -32.60 -5.67 21.81
C PRO A 16 -33.16 -5.59 20.37
N PRO A 17 -33.11 -4.42 19.72
CA PRO A 17 -33.66 -4.27 18.38
C PRO A 17 -32.95 -5.21 17.41
N GLU A 18 -33.68 -6.04 16.64
CA GLU A 18 -33.05 -6.89 15.62
C GLU A 18 -32.33 -6.02 14.57
N LEU A 19 -31.04 -6.29 14.32
CA LEU A 19 -30.30 -5.63 13.26
C LEU A 19 -30.66 -6.28 11.92
N SER A 20 -31.10 -5.48 10.96
CA SER A 20 -31.37 -5.95 9.60
C SER A 20 -30.06 -6.44 8.96
N THR A 21 -30.00 -7.73 8.63
CA THR A 21 -28.91 -8.31 7.83
C THR A 21 -29.28 -8.27 6.35
N SER A 22 -28.27 -8.18 5.49
CA SER A 22 -28.47 -8.24 4.03
C SER A 22 -27.79 -9.47 3.45
N GLN A 23 -28.33 -10.02 2.37
CA GLN A 23 -27.68 -11.13 1.67
C GLN A 23 -26.61 -10.58 0.72
N PRO A 24 -25.49 -11.31 0.54
CA PRO A 24 -24.49 -10.95 -0.45
C PRO A 24 -25.09 -11.02 -1.86
N LEU A 25 -24.76 -10.04 -2.70
CA LEU A 25 -25.04 -10.10 -4.13
C LEU A 25 -24.14 -11.14 -4.81
N PRO A 26 -24.67 -11.98 -5.72
CA PRO A 26 -23.84 -12.82 -6.59
C PRO A 26 -22.86 -11.98 -7.43
N PRO A 27 -21.65 -12.50 -7.75
CA PRO A 27 -20.65 -11.72 -8.50
C PRO A 27 -21.15 -11.16 -9.84
N ASN A 28 -22.01 -11.89 -10.55
CA ASN A 28 -22.62 -11.46 -11.82
C ASN A 28 -23.76 -10.43 -11.67
N GLN A 29 -24.12 -10.03 -10.45
CA GLN A 29 -25.20 -9.09 -10.14
C GLN A 29 -24.71 -7.82 -9.43
N THR A 30 -23.41 -7.61 -9.29
CA THR A 30 -22.83 -6.43 -8.63
C THR A 30 -22.86 -5.19 -9.50
N GLN A 31 -22.73 -5.32 -10.81
CA GLN A 31 -22.59 -4.18 -11.73
C GLN A 31 -23.66 -3.08 -11.51
N PRO A 32 -24.96 -3.40 -11.35
CA PRO A 32 -25.99 -2.39 -11.13
C PRO A 32 -25.89 -1.66 -9.78
N SER A 33 -25.13 -2.18 -8.81
CA SER A 33 -24.96 -1.54 -7.51
C SER A 33 -23.97 -0.38 -7.56
N PHE A 34 -23.06 -0.36 -8.53
CA PHE A 34 -21.98 0.62 -8.63
C PHE A 34 -22.38 1.91 -9.35
N ARG A 35 -21.81 3.04 -8.90
CA ARG A 35 -21.87 4.33 -9.60
C ARG A 35 -20.45 4.88 -9.71
N LEU A 36 -20.00 5.17 -10.93
CA LEU A 36 -18.68 5.73 -11.21
C LEU A 36 -18.77 7.05 -11.98
N GLN A 37 -17.77 7.90 -11.80
CA GLN A 37 -17.66 9.19 -12.50
C GLN A 37 -17.02 9.03 -13.89
N GLN A 38 -17.26 10.02 -14.76
CA GLN A 38 -16.62 10.15 -16.07
C GLN A 38 -16.73 8.89 -16.97
N ASN A 39 -17.85 8.16 -16.85
CA ASN A 39 -18.13 6.95 -17.63
C ASN A 39 -17.09 5.82 -17.46
N PHE A 40 -16.32 5.85 -16.37
CA PHE A 40 -15.52 4.70 -15.97
C PHE A 40 -16.41 3.49 -15.68
N SER A 41 -15.84 2.29 -15.84
CA SER A 41 -16.50 1.03 -15.54
C SER A 41 -15.65 0.20 -14.60
N LEU A 42 -16.33 -0.61 -13.78
CA LEU A 42 -15.70 -1.72 -13.06
C LEU A 42 -15.91 -2.99 -13.87
N GLN A 43 -14.83 -3.73 -14.12
CA GLN A 43 -14.87 -5.07 -14.70
C GLN A 43 -14.46 -6.06 -13.62
N LEU A 44 -15.31 -7.04 -13.31
CA LEU A 44 -14.94 -8.11 -12.40
C LEU A 44 -13.90 -9.02 -13.07
N VAL A 45 -12.72 -9.18 -12.47
CA VAL A 45 -11.63 -10.01 -13.02
C VAL A 45 -11.32 -11.24 -12.17
N ALA A 46 -11.72 -11.26 -10.90
CA ALA A 46 -11.72 -12.44 -10.05
C ALA A 46 -12.77 -12.29 -8.94
N SER A 47 -13.39 -13.39 -8.53
CA SER A 47 -14.28 -13.47 -7.37
C SER A 47 -14.11 -14.80 -6.65
N GLU A 48 -14.83 -15.00 -5.55
CA GLU A 48 -14.97 -16.34 -4.96
C GLU A 48 -15.37 -17.39 -6.02
N PRO A 49 -14.79 -18.62 -6.00
CA PRO A 49 -13.80 -19.16 -5.05
C PRO A 49 -12.33 -18.90 -5.41
N LEU A 50 -12.03 -18.16 -6.50
CA LEU A 50 -10.65 -17.90 -6.92
C LEU A 50 -9.89 -17.06 -5.89
N VAL A 51 -10.59 -16.11 -5.26
CA VAL A 51 -10.05 -15.21 -4.25
C VAL A 51 -11.06 -14.95 -3.14
N THR A 52 -10.57 -14.75 -1.92
CA THR A 52 -11.34 -14.38 -0.72
C THR A 52 -10.58 -13.33 0.09
N ASP A 53 -11.25 -12.33 0.65
CA ASP A 53 -10.65 -11.24 1.44
C ASP A 53 -9.37 -10.60 0.89
N PRO A 54 -9.32 -10.17 -0.38
CA PRO A 54 -8.13 -9.55 -0.93
C PRO A 54 -7.87 -8.19 -0.27
N VAL A 55 -6.65 -7.99 0.27
CA VAL A 55 -6.24 -6.71 0.89
C VAL A 55 -4.99 -6.10 0.26
N ALA A 56 -4.11 -6.91 -0.30
CA ALA A 56 -2.93 -6.48 -1.04
C ALA A 56 -2.64 -7.50 -2.15
N ALA A 57 -1.96 -7.07 -3.21
CA ALA A 57 -1.58 -7.96 -4.30
C ALA A 57 -0.40 -7.37 -5.08
N ALA A 58 0.31 -8.22 -5.82
CA ALA A 58 1.41 -7.81 -6.70
C ALA A 58 1.39 -8.67 -7.97
N PHE A 59 1.44 -8.00 -9.12
CA PHE A 59 1.70 -8.67 -10.39
C PHE A 59 3.18 -9.06 -10.46
N ASP A 60 3.45 -10.27 -10.93
CA ASP A 60 4.80 -10.62 -11.39
C ASP A 60 5.04 -10.16 -12.83
N GLU A 61 6.28 -10.27 -13.27
CA GLU A 61 6.77 -9.89 -14.59
C GLU A 61 6.05 -10.55 -15.78
N ASP A 62 5.34 -11.65 -15.54
CA ASP A 62 4.59 -12.40 -16.54
C ASP A 62 3.07 -12.21 -16.40
N GLY A 63 2.64 -11.27 -15.55
CA GLY A 63 1.25 -10.88 -15.32
C GLY A 63 0.41 -11.87 -14.53
N ARG A 64 1.03 -12.83 -13.84
CA ARG A 64 0.35 -13.59 -12.78
C ARG A 64 0.16 -12.66 -11.58
N LEU A 65 -0.93 -12.85 -10.83
CA LEU A 65 -1.26 -11.99 -9.69
C LEU A 65 -1.16 -12.76 -8.38
N PHE A 66 -0.19 -12.37 -7.54
CA PHE A 66 -0.13 -12.83 -6.15
C PHE A 66 -1.06 -11.98 -5.30
N VAL A 67 -1.99 -12.61 -4.58
CA VAL A 67 -3.02 -11.93 -3.78
C VAL A 67 -2.92 -12.34 -2.33
N VAL A 68 -2.84 -11.35 -1.45
CA VAL A 68 -2.92 -11.51 0.00
C VAL A 68 -4.39 -11.61 0.41
N GLU A 69 -4.76 -12.75 1.00
CA GLU A 69 -6.08 -12.98 1.60
C GLU A 69 -5.98 -12.83 3.12
N MET A 70 -6.66 -11.82 3.67
CA MET A 70 -6.69 -11.55 5.11
C MET A 70 -7.94 -12.15 5.77
N ASN A 71 -8.12 -13.47 5.60
CA ASN A 71 -9.31 -14.16 6.14
C ASN A 71 -9.36 -14.10 7.67
N ASP A 72 -8.22 -13.93 8.33
CA ASP A 72 -8.13 -13.73 9.77
C ASP A 72 -8.55 -12.32 10.22
N TYR A 73 -9.08 -11.47 9.34
CA TYR A 73 -9.74 -10.23 9.71
C TYR A 73 -11.26 -10.42 9.91
N PRO A 74 -11.87 -9.84 10.97
CA PRO A 74 -11.27 -9.48 12.25
C PRO A 74 -11.36 -10.70 13.20
N TYR A 75 -10.83 -11.87 12.79
CA TYR A 75 -10.84 -13.06 13.63
C TYR A 75 -10.17 -12.73 14.96
N THR A 76 -10.92 -12.98 16.02
CA THR A 76 -10.39 -12.99 17.38
C THR A 76 -10.92 -14.22 18.07
N ASP A 77 -10.06 -14.92 18.80
CA ASP A 77 -10.55 -15.86 19.78
C ASP A 77 -11.27 -15.08 20.88
N LYS A 78 -12.60 -15.08 20.84
CA LYS A 78 -13.46 -14.36 21.80
C LYS A 78 -13.22 -14.78 23.25
N SER A 79 -12.68 -15.98 23.49
CA SER A 79 -12.37 -16.44 24.85
C SER A 79 -11.13 -15.77 25.44
N THR A 80 -10.27 -15.21 24.59
CA THR A 80 -9.00 -14.56 24.98
C THR A 80 -8.92 -13.07 24.60
N ASP A 81 -9.83 -12.56 23.75
CA ASP A 81 -9.91 -11.16 23.31
C ASP A 81 -10.12 -10.23 24.53
N GLN A 82 -9.11 -9.40 24.81
CA GLN A 82 -9.17 -8.36 25.81
C GLN A 82 -8.88 -7.00 25.17
N PRO A 83 -9.63 -5.94 25.52
CA PRO A 83 -9.32 -4.60 25.07
C PRO A 83 -7.89 -4.21 25.43
N ASN A 84 -7.17 -3.59 24.49
CA ASN A 84 -5.81 -3.08 24.67
C ASN A 84 -4.75 -4.12 25.07
N ARG A 85 -4.98 -5.40 24.75
CA ARG A 85 -3.95 -6.45 24.86
C ARG A 85 -3.51 -6.94 23.48
N GLU A 86 -2.26 -7.39 23.40
CA GLU A 86 -1.75 -8.00 22.18
C GLU A 86 -2.42 -9.33 21.90
N ARG A 87 -2.71 -9.57 20.62
CA ARG A 87 -3.33 -10.81 20.16
C ARG A 87 -2.28 -11.79 19.69
N THR A 88 -1.77 -12.57 20.64
CA THR A 88 -0.71 -13.56 20.40
C THR A 88 -1.26 -14.96 20.12
N THR A 89 -2.56 -15.18 20.27
CA THR A 89 -3.22 -16.49 20.19
C THR A 89 -4.12 -16.68 18.96
N ASP A 90 -4.27 -15.66 18.12
CA ASP A 90 -5.11 -15.76 16.92
C ASP A 90 -4.57 -16.84 15.97
N LEU A 91 -5.49 -17.64 15.42
CA LEU A 91 -5.15 -18.65 14.42
C LEU A 91 -4.68 -17.95 13.13
N PRO A 92 -3.52 -18.33 12.57
CA PRO A 92 -3.00 -17.73 11.34
C PRO A 92 -3.73 -18.34 10.14
N ILE A 93 -4.92 -17.84 9.79
CA ILE A 93 -5.70 -18.38 8.66
C ILE A 93 -5.58 -17.56 7.37
N GLY A 94 -4.77 -16.50 7.39
CA GLY A 94 -4.40 -15.75 6.20
C GLY A 94 -3.56 -16.58 5.22
N LYS A 95 -3.62 -16.24 3.93
CA LYS A 95 -2.92 -16.99 2.88
C LYS A 95 -2.56 -16.11 1.68
N ILE A 96 -1.71 -16.64 0.79
CA ILE A 96 -1.38 -16.04 -0.50
C ILE A 96 -1.98 -16.91 -1.60
N ARG A 97 -2.73 -16.30 -2.52
CA ARG A 97 -3.16 -16.92 -3.78
C ARG A 97 -2.26 -16.50 -4.93
N LEU A 98 -2.03 -17.40 -5.86
CA LEU A 98 -1.49 -17.11 -7.19
C LEU A 98 -2.62 -17.27 -8.21
N LEU A 99 -3.01 -16.16 -8.85
CA LEU A 99 -4.03 -16.14 -9.89
C LEU A 99 -3.38 -16.10 -11.27
N VAL A 100 -3.93 -16.88 -12.20
CA VAL A 100 -3.45 -16.99 -13.59
C VAL A 100 -4.61 -16.81 -14.56
N ASP A 101 -4.39 -15.95 -15.55
CA ASP A 101 -5.21 -15.77 -16.76
C ASP A 101 -4.58 -16.67 -17.83
N ASP A 102 -5.19 -17.85 -18.06
CA ASP A 102 -4.63 -18.90 -18.91
C ASP A 102 -4.88 -18.61 -20.40
N ASN A 103 -5.92 -17.82 -20.72
CA ASN A 103 -6.35 -17.53 -22.08
C ASN A 103 -6.02 -16.11 -22.57
N ASP A 104 -5.43 -15.28 -21.70
CA ASP A 104 -5.08 -13.87 -21.93
C ASP A 104 -6.29 -12.98 -22.28
N ASP A 105 -7.48 -13.27 -21.74
CA ASP A 105 -8.70 -12.45 -21.94
C ASP A 105 -8.83 -11.30 -20.93
N GLY A 106 -8.01 -11.32 -19.88
CA GLY A 106 -7.99 -10.33 -18.80
C GLY A 106 -8.82 -10.69 -17.59
N THR A 107 -9.37 -11.89 -17.53
CA THR A 107 -10.05 -12.49 -16.37
C THR A 107 -9.18 -13.63 -15.86
N PHE A 108 -9.06 -13.78 -14.55
CA PHE A 108 -8.29 -14.91 -14.00
C PHE A 108 -9.13 -16.19 -14.06
N ASP A 109 -8.53 -17.28 -14.56
CA ASP A 109 -9.18 -18.58 -14.73
C ASP A 109 -8.87 -19.53 -13.58
N ARG A 110 -7.65 -19.45 -13.05
CA ARG A 110 -7.12 -20.42 -12.08
C ARG A 110 -6.55 -19.73 -10.85
N SER A 111 -6.65 -20.42 -9.72
CA SER A 111 -6.14 -19.99 -8.42
C SER A 111 -5.43 -21.14 -7.72
N THR A 112 -4.15 -20.94 -7.38
CA THR A 112 -3.36 -21.85 -6.52
C THR A 112 -3.12 -21.17 -5.18
N ILE A 113 -3.10 -21.93 -4.09
CA ILE A 113 -2.66 -21.41 -2.79
C ILE A 113 -1.14 -21.50 -2.75
N PHE A 114 -0.48 -20.36 -2.96
CA PHE A 114 0.97 -20.26 -2.96
C PHE A 114 1.55 -20.48 -1.55
N ALA A 115 0.94 -19.87 -0.53
CA ALA A 115 1.35 -20.05 0.85
C ALA A 115 0.14 -19.98 1.80
N ARG A 116 0.18 -20.78 2.87
CA ARG A 116 -0.85 -20.87 3.92
C ARG A 116 -0.30 -20.48 5.28
N ASP A 117 -1.20 -20.42 6.25
CA ASP A 117 -0.89 -20.31 7.66
C ASP A 117 -0.12 -19.04 8.01
N LEU A 118 -0.54 -17.90 7.44
CA LEU A 118 0.02 -16.58 7.71
C LEU A 118 -0.87 -15.83 8.69
N SER A 119 -0.24 -15.18 9.67
CA SER A 119 -0.93 -14.32 10.64
C SER A 119 -0.99 -12.89 10.11
N TRP A 120 -2.20 -12.37 9.92
CA TRP A 120 -2.49 -10.99 9.51
C TRP A 120 -1.62 -10.51 8.33
N PRO A 121 -1.67 -11.17 7.16
CA PRO A 121 -0.92 -10.75 6.00
C PRO A 121 -1.54 -9.49 5.38
N THR A 122 -0.72 -8.50 5.04
CA THR A 122 -1.18 -7.12 4.70
C THR A 122 -0.30 -6.40 3.68
N GLY A 123 0.82 -6.98 3.26
CA GLY A 123 1.71 -6.37 2.26
C GLY A 123 2.48 -7.43 1.50
N ILE A 124 2.72 -7.19 0.21
CA ILE A 124 3.38 -8.14 -0.68
C ILE A 124 4.18 -7.42 -1.76
N VAL A 125 5.34 -7.95 -2.12
CA VAL A 125 6.09 -7.60 -3.35
C VAL A 125 6.75 -8.84 -3.93
N VAL A 126 6.89 -8.86 -5.26
CA VAL A 126 7.56 -9.93 -6.01
C VAL A 126 9.08 -9.71 -6.05
N TRP A 127 9.84 -10.80 -5.92
CA TRP A 127 11.30 -10.82 -6.05
C TRP A 127 11.75 -12.22 -6.47
N LYS A 128 12.48 -12.34 -7.59
CA LYS A 128 12.93 -13.62 -8.17
C LYS A 128 11.78 -14.62 -8.23
N ASP A 129 12.03 -15.85 -7.81
CA ASP A 129 11.09 -16.97 -7.80
C ASP A 129 10.16 -16.94 -6.56
N GLY A 130 9.96 -15.77 -5.97
CA GLY A 130 9.24 -15.65 -4.70
C GLY A 130 8.67 -14.27 -4.42
N ILE A 131 8.28 -14.10 -3.16
CA ILE A 131 7.63 -12.89 -2.65
C ILE A 131 8.12 -12.58 -1.25
N PHE A 132 8.19 -11.28 -0.95
CA PHE A 132 8.21 -10.81 0.43
C PHE A 132 6.80 -10.52 0.90
N VAL A 133 6.45 -10.96 2.11
CA VAL A 133 5.12 -10.77 2.69
C VAL A 133 5.22 -10.18 4.09
N ALA A 134 4.57 -9.03 4.31
CA ALA A 134 4.32 -8.51 5.66
C ALA A 134 3.13 -9.26 6.25
N ALA A 135 3.36 -10.10 7.26
CA ALA A 135 2.34 -10.88 7.97
C ALA A 135 2.66 -10.89 9.47
N THR A 136 2.04 -9.96 10.20
CA THR A 136 2.41 -9.62 11.58
C THR A 136 2.28 -10.84 12.51
N PRO A 137 3.33 -11.22 13.27
CA PRO A 137 4.45 -10.38 13.72
C PRO A 137 5.70 -10.40 12.83
N ASP A 138 5.63 -11.00 11.65
CA ASP A 138 6.78 -11.34 10.83
C ASP A 138 6.78 -10.63 9.47
N LEU A 139 7.97 -10.51 8.90
CA LEU A 139 8.21 -10.25 7.49
C LEU A 139 8.81 -11.52 6.88
N TRP A 140 8.12 -12.12 5.93
CA TRP A 140 8.47 -13.39 5.33
C TRP A 140 9.15 -13.21 3.98
N TRP A 141 10.13 -14.07 3.71
CA TRP A 141 10.55 -14.48 2.37
C TRP A 141 9.91 -15.83 2.07
N LEU A 142 9.12 -15.91 1.00
CA LEU A 142 8.45 -17.11 0.53
C LEU A 142 8.87 -17.37 -0.91
N GLN A 143 9.39 -18.56 -1.21
CA GLN A 143 9.93 -18.88 -2.53
C GLN A 143 9.39 -20.23 -3.03
N ASP A 144 9.04 -20.22 -4.30
CA ASP A 144 8.68 -21.39 -5.11
C ASP A 144 9.95 -21.86 -5.82
N ALA A 145 10.53 -22.94 -5.30
CA ALA A 145 11.85 -23.42 -5.68
C ALA A 145 11.82 -24.37 -6.88
N ASP A 146 10.67 -24.99 -7.16
CA ASP A 146 10.49 -25.94 -8.27
C ASP A 146 9.54 -25.44 -9.37
N HIS A 147 9.02 -24.22 -9.20
CA HIS A 147 8.13 -23.50 -10.12
C HIS A 147 6.76 -24.15 -10.31
N ASP A 148 6.24 -24.84 -9.29
CA ASP A 148 4.91 -25.47 -9.32
C ASP A 148 3.76 -24.52 -8.90
N GLY A 149 4.09 -23.32 -8.42
CA GLY A 149 3.16 -22.32 -7.93
C GLY A 149 2.84 -22.41 -6.43
N ILE A 150 3.65 -23.16 -5.66
CA ILE A 150 3.60 -23.29 -4.20
C ILE A 150 4.95 -22.85 -3.62
N ALA A 151 4.95 -22.31 -2.40
CA ALA A 151 6.19 -21.94 -1.71
C ALA A 151 6.70 -23.07 -0.80
N GLU A 152 7.83 -23.67 -1.16
CA GLU A 152 8.53 -24.66 -0.34
C GLU A 152 9.37 -23.98 0.74
N ILE A 153 9.99 -22.85 0.37
CA ILE A 153 10.87 -22.11 1.26
C ILE A 153 10.04 -21.04 1.96
N ARG A 154 9.99 -21.13 3.29
CA ARG A 154 9.28 -20.19 4.16
C ARG A 154 10.22 -19.69 5.26
N GLN A 155 10.74 -18.48 5.11
CA GLN A 155 11.71 -17.92 6.04
C GLN A 155 11.24 -16.56 6.59
N PRO A 156 11.04 -16.41 7.91
CA PRO A 156 10.88 -15.09 8.50
C PRO A 156 12.24 -14.38 8.48
N ILE A 157 12.34 -13.27 7.75
CA ILE A 157 13.57 -12.46 7.67
C ILE A 157 13.61 -11.38 8.77
N LEU A 158 12.44 -11.04 9.32
CA LEU A 158 12.30 -10.16 10.46
C LEU A 158 11.07 -10.58 11.27
N THR A 159 11.14 -10.47 12.59
CA THR A 159 10.03 -10.73 13.52
C THR A 159 9.97 -9.63 14.58
N GLY A 160 8.87 -9.56 15.32
CA GLY A 160 8.69 -8.68 16.47
C GLY A 160 7.81 -7.45 16.23
N PHE A 161 7.12 -7.38 15.10
CA PHE A 161 6.05 -6.40 14.89
C PHE A 161 4.88 -6.69 15.85
N ARG A 162 4.36 -5.67 16.53
CA ARG A 162 3.33 -5.86 17.56
C ARG A 162 1.96 -6.13 16.96
N LYS A 163 1.25 -7.10 17.55
CA LYS A 163 -0.13 -7.47 17.25
C LYS A 163 -1.13 -6.79 18.19
N LEU A 164 -0.99 -5.49 18.42
CA LEU A 164 -1.91 -4.74 19.28
C LEU A 164 -3.20 -4.40 18.54
N ASN A 165 -3.16 -3.43 17.63
CA ASN A 165 -4.30 -3.06 16.80
C ASN A 165 -4.11 -3.60 15.37
N VAL A 166 -4.96 -4.51 14.91
CA VAL A 166 -4.90 -5.09 13.56
C VAL A 166 -5.02 -4.05 12.44
N GLN A 167 -5.65 -2.88 12.70
CA GLN A 167 -5.74 -1.78 11.72
C GLN A 167 -4.46 -0.92 11.63
N ALA A 168 -3.45 -1.21 12.45
CA ALA A 168 -2.23 -0.41 12.57
C ALA A 168 -0.96 -1.27 12.57
N VAL A 169 -1.02 -2.39 11.84
CA VAL A 169 0.08 -3.32 11.61
C VAL A 169 0.96 -2.86 10.44
N ALA A 170 2.14 -3.48 10.30
CA ALA A 170 2.97 -3.33 9.10
C ALA A 170 2.17 -3.75 7.85
N ASN A 171 2.27 -3.03 6.73
CA ASN A 171 1.45 -3.24 5.52
C ASN A 171 2.06 -2.62 4.25
N ASN A 172 1.41 -2.86 3.10
CA ASN A 172 1.67 -2.20 1.81
C ASN A 172 3.16 -2.07 1.46
N LEU A 173 3.80 -3.20 1.16
CA LEU A 173 5.17 -3.24 0.64
C LEU A 173 5.21 -2.66 -0.79
N LEU A 174 6.24 -1.86 -1.10
CA LEU A 174 6.51 -1.36 -2.45
C LEU A 174 8.02 -1.21 -2.71
N TRP A 175 8.40 -1.33 -3.98
CA TRP A 175 9.75 -1.03 -4.46
C TRP A 175 10.00 0.47 -4.48
N THR A 176 11.14 0.89 -3.95
CA THR A 176 11.64 2.26 -4.06
C THR A 176 12.61 2.38 -5.24
N LEU A 177 12.86 3.61 -5.71
CA LEU A 177 13.71 3.86 -6.89
C LEU A 177 15.14 3.31 -6.71
N ASP A 178 15.65 3.29 -5.48
CA ASP A 178 16.95 2.75 -5.08
C ASP A 178 16.97 1.23 -4.85
N HIS A 179 15.99 0.50 -5.41
CA HIS A 179 15.88 -0.97 -5.36
C HIS A 179 15.82 -1.56 -3.94
N HIS A 180 15.35 -0.76 -2.99
CA HIS A 180 14.91 -1.25 -1.68
C HIS A 180 13.41 -1.54 -1.71
N ILE A 181 12.97 -2.28 -0.70
CA ILE A 181 11.55 -2.51 -0.44
C ILE A 181 11.20 -1.74 0.82
N CYS A 182 10.16 -0.91 0.77
CA CYS A 182 9.64 -0.21 1.93
C CYS A 182 8.22 -0.65 2.27
N GLY A 183 7.84 -0.56 3.53
CA GLY A 183 6.49 -0.83 4.02
C GLY A 183 6.03 0.24 4.99
N ALA A 184 4.71 0.46 5.03
CA ALA A 184 4.12 1.23 6.12
C ALA A 184 4.21 0.39 7.39
N GLY A 185 4.74 0.97 8.48
CA GLY A 185 5.01 0.23 9.72
C GLY A 185 3.86 0.24 10.72
N GLY A 186 2.84 1.07 10.49
CA GLY A 186 1.72 1.18 11.42
C GLY A 186 2.04 1.99 12.68
N THR A 187 1.10 2.00 13.63
CA THR A 187 1.28 2.66 14.93
C THR A 187 1.57 1.69 16.06
N ASN A 188 1.56 0.38 15.79
CA ASN A 188 1.77 -0.64 16.82
C ASN A 188 3.23 -0.67 17.33
N GLY A 189 4.20 -0.43 16.43
CA GLY A 189 5.63 -0.57 16.72
C GLY A 189 6.06 -2.03 16.90
N GLY A 190 7.23 -2.25 17.49
CA GLY A 190 7.85 -3.57 17.59
C GLY A 190 9.20 -3.60 18.30
N LEU A 191 9.57 -4.80 18.73
CA LEU A 191 10.92 -5.14 19.17
C LEU A 191 11.50 -6.10 18.15
N LEU A 192 12.17 -5.55 17.14
CA LEU A 192 12.49 -6.27 15.92
C LEU A 192 13.77 -7.09 16.07
N SER A 193 13.77 -8.30 15.51
CA SER A 193 14.93 -9.19 15.43
C SER A 193 14.83 -10.01 14.15
N GLY A 194 15.95 -10.43 13.57
CA GLY A 194 15.95 -11.28 12.38
C GLY A 194 17.14 -11.04 11.46
N THR A 195 17.21 -11.84 10.40
CA THR A 195 18.32 -11.83 9.45
C THR A 195 18.34 -10.62 8.54
N ALA A 196 17.27 -9.81 8.48
CA ALA A 196 17.25 -8.56 7.71
C ALA A 196 18.00 -7.41 8.41
N LEU A 197 18.27 -7.54 9.71
CA LEU A 197 19.05 -6.55 10.46
C LEU A 197 20.55 -6.72 10.18
N ASP A 198 21.31 -5.62 10.30
CA ASP A 198 22.77 -5.69 10.37
C ASP A 198 23.19 -6.62 11.53
N PRO A 199 24.14 -7.55 11.33
CA PRO A 199 24.80 -8.25 12.42
C PRO A 199 25.33 -7.35 13.56
N HIS A 200 25.63 -6.08 13.25
CA HIS A 200 26.08 -5.07 14.22
C HIS A 200 24.95 -4.23 14.83
N THR A 201 23.71 -4.35 14.34
CA THR A 201 22.56 -3.66 14.93
C THR A 201 22.22 -4.32 16.28
N PRO A 202 22.13 -3.55 17.39
CA PRO A 202 21.65 -4.08 18.66
C PRO A 202 20.24 -4.68 18.52
N THR A 203 20.10 -5.95 18.86
CA THR A 203 18.81 -6.66 18.84
C THR A 203 18.29 -6.94 20.25
N PRO A 204 17.01 -6.68 20.54
CA PRO A 204 15.99 -6.23 19.60
C PRO A 204 16.09 -4.74 19.23
N LEU A 205 15.90 -4.42 17.95
CA LEU A 205 15.76 -3.04 17.47
C LEU A 205 14.39 -2.51 17.87
N THR A 206 14.35 -1.41 18.61
CA THR A 206 13.07 -0.80 19.01
C THR A 206 12.47 0.01 17.87
N MET A 207 11.27 -0.35 17.45
CA MET A 207 10.46 0.38 16.49
C MET A 207 9.24 0.98 17.19
N SER A 208 9.13 2.31 17.18
CA SER A 208 7.92 3.03 17.63
C SER A 208 6.99 3.30 16.44
N ARG A 209 6.65 4.57 16.18
CA ARG A 209 5.83 4.98 15.04
C ARG A 209 6.73 5.33 13.85
N HIS A 210 7.17 4.30 13.14
CA HIS A 210 8.04 4.43 11.96
C HIS A 210 7.49 3.59 10.82
N ASP A 211 7.91 3.92 9.61
CA ASP A 211 7.89 2.98 8.49
C ASP A 211 9.24 2.25 8.45
N PHE A 212 9.42 1.36 7.48
CA PHE A 212 10.69 0.65 7.32
C PHE A 212 11.04 0.43 5.86
N ARG A 213 12.33 0.23 5.60
CA ARG A 213 12.83 -0.34 4.34
C ARG A 213 13.88 -1.41 4.59
N PHE A 214 14.08 -2.29 3.62
CA PHE A 214 15.12 -3.30 3.62
C PHE A 214 15.56 -3.60 2.18
N SER A 215 16.77 -4.13 2.02
CA SER A 215 17.25 -4.59 0.73
C SER A 215 16.82 -6.04 0.49
N PRO A 216 16.38 -6.39 -0.73
CA PRO A 216 16.07 -7.77 -1.10
C PRO A 216 17.31 -8.67 -1.18
N LEU A 217 18.52 -8.10 -1.17
CA LEU A 217 19.79 -8.84 -1.19
C LEU A 217 20.21 -9.36 0.20
N GLY A 218 19.54 -8.92 1.28
CA GLY A 218 19.90 -9.25 2.66
C GLY A 218 21.17 -8.52 3.16
N PRO A 219 21.67 -8.86 4.36
CA PRO A 219 22.87 -8.25 4.92
C PRO A 219 24.11 -8.37 4.00
N PRO A 220 25.01 -7.37 4.00
CA PRO A 220 25.04 -6.18 4.85
C PRO A 220 24.14 -5.02 4.34
N HIS A 221 23.14 -5.27 3.50
CA HIS A 221 22.25 -4.21 3.06
C HIS A 221 21.07 -4.08 4.03
N HIS A 222 21.23 -3.15 4.98
CA HIS A 222 20.51 -3.17 6.25
C HIS A 222 19.07 -2.68 6.16
N PHE A 223 18.19 -3.38 6.88
CA PHE A 223 16.93 -2.83 7.33
C PHE A 223 17.12 -1.46 7.99
N GLN A 224 16.22 -0.52 7.70
CA GLN A 224 16.25 0.84 8.25
C GLN A 224 14.84 1.30 8.62
N LEU A 225 14.75 2.03 9.72
CA LEU A 225 13.54 2.77 10.06
C LEU A 225 13.42 4.02 9.17
N LEU A 226 12.19 4.33 8.79
CA LEU A 226 11.83 5.49 7.99
C LEU A 226 10.82 6.38 8.73
N SER A 227 10.77 7.64 8.33
CA SER A 227 9.65 8.52 8.70
C SER A 227 8.35 7.94 8.16
N GLY A 228 7.29 7.96 8.98
CA GLY A 228 6.07 7.26 8.65
C GLY A 228 5.20 6.94 9.86
N GLY A 229 4.61 5.75 9.85
CA GLY A 229 3.73 5.25 10.90
C GLY A 229 2.28 5.75 10.78
N ALA A 230 1.78 5.86 9.55
CA ALA A 230 0.35 5.92 9.30
C ALA A 230 -0.25 4.50 9.34
N ARG A 231 -1.51 4.32 8.90
CA ARG A 231 -2.20 3.01 8.98
C ARG A 231 -2.06 2.26 7.65
N PHE A 232 -3.18 1.81 7.07
CA PHE A 232 -3.17 0.96 5.89
C PHE A 232 -3.12 1.80 4.61
N GLY A 233 -1.96 1.84 3.95
CA GLY A 233 -1.76 2.59 2.71
C GLY A 233 -0.36 3.19 2.60
N ASN A 234 0.31 2.87 1.50
CA ASN A 234 1.65 3.33 1.16
C ASN A 234 1.77 3.35 -0.38
N THR A 235 2.06 4.51 -0.95
CA THR A 235 2.26 4.71 -2.39
C THR A 235 3.41 5.68 -2.62
N ALA A 236 3.97 5.70 -3.81
CA ALA A 236 4.87 6.75 -4.27
C ALA A 236 4.40 7.30 -5.61
N ASP A 237 4.83 8.51 -5.97
CA ASP A 237 4.75 9.00 -7.35
C ASP A 237 5.95 8.54 -8.19
N ASP A 238 6.00 8.95 -9.46
CA ASP A 238 7.11 8.64 -10.37
C ASP A 238 8.46 9.25 -9.98
N TRP A 239 8.47 10.14 -8.98
CA TRP A 239 9.65 10.86 -8.50
C TRP A 239 10.09 10.39 -7.11
N GLY A 240 9.51 9.29 -6.61
CA GLY A 240 9.85 8.72 -5.32
C GLY A 240 9.31 9.50 -4.11
N ASN A 241 8.42 10.48 -4.32
CA ASN A 241 7.73 11.14 -3.20
C ASN A 241 6.72 10.15 -2.62
N ARG A 242 6.85 9.82 -1.32
CA ARG A 242 6.00 8.82 -0.64
C ARG A 242 4.78 9.46 0.00
N PHE A 243 3.63 8.81 -0.18
CA PHE A 243 2.36 9.18 0.43
C PHE A 243 1.78 8.01 1.20
N ILE A 244 1.24 8.30 2.39
CA ILE A 244 0.60 7.35 3.28
C ILE A 244 -0.75 7.93 3.75
N CYS A 245 -1.61 7.10 4.33
CA CYS A 245 -2.89 7.56 4.85
C CYS A 245 -3.20 7.00 6.23
N ASN A 246 -4.06 7.71 6.94
CA ASN A 246 -4.63 7.29 8.22
C ASN A 246 -6.16 7.35 8.12
N ILE A 247 -6.87 6.72 9.04
CA ILE A 247 -8.34 6.55 8.99
C ILE A 247 -9.13 7.83 8.71
N ARG A 248 -8.60 8.99 9.11
CA ARG A 248 -9.20 10.33 8.92
C ARG A 248 -8.33 11.27 8.10
N ASN A 249 -7.11 10.89 7.74
CA ASN A 249 -6.16 11.69 6.97
C ASN A 249 -5.97 11.01 5.61
N PRO A 250 -6.65 11.49 4.56
CA PRO A 250 -6.74 10.75 3.31
C PRO A 250 -5.39 10.65 2.58
N VAL A 251 -4.55 11.67 2.72
CA VAL A 251 -3.25 11.72 2.05
C VAL A 251 -2.26 12.51 2.91
N GLN A 252 -1.13 11.91 3.24
CA GLN A 252 -0.04 12.52 3.99
C GLN A 252 1.26 12.31 3.20
N HIS A 253 1.98 13.38 2.91
CA HIS A 253 3.30 13.31 2.29
C HIS A 253 4.37 13.05 3.36
N VAL A 254 5.25 12.08 3.13
CA VAL A 254 6.43 11.83 3.97
C VAL A 254 7.50 12.87 3.61
N LEU A 255 7.44 14.02 4.29
CA LEU A 255 8.21 15.21 3.91
C LEU A 255 9.66 15.21 4.43
N LEU A 256 9.87 14.75 5.66
CA LEU A 256 11.18 14.83 6.32
C LEU A 256 11.75 13.41 6.55
N PRO A 257 12.70 12.95 5.72
CA PRO A 257 13.32 11.63 5.88
C PRO A 257 14.03 11.46 7.22
N LEU A 258 13.81 10.31 7.87
CA LEU A 258 14.38 10.02 9.20
C LEU A 258 15.91 10.02 9.18
N GLU A 259 16.51 9.57 8.08
CA GLU A 259 17.96 9.57 7.89
C GLU A 259 18.58 10.97 8.02
N HIS A 260 17.87 12.02 7.57
CA HIS A 260 18.33 13.40 7.69
C HIS A 260 18.07 13.96 9.09
N LEU A 261 16.90 13.67 9.67
CA LEU A 261 16.57 14.09 11.04
C LEU A 261 17.54 13.50 12.06
N SER A 262 17.97 12.25 11.86
CA SER A 262 18.91 11.54 12.74
C SER A 262 20.30 12.19 12.78
N ARG A 263 20.67 13.02 11.80
CA ARG A 263 21.93 13.76 11.79
C ARG A 263 21.95 14.92 12.80
N ASN A 264 20.79 15.38 13.25
CA ASN A 264 20.66 16.39 14.30
C ASN A 264 19.63 15.94 15.35
N PRO A 265 20.05 15.15 16.36
CA PRO A 265 19.15 14.59 17.36
C PRO A 265 18.46 15.64 18.26
N HIS A 266 18.91 16.89 18.21
CA HIS A 266 18.30 18.00 18.97
C HIS A 266 17.22 18.76 18.18
N PHE A 267 17.07 18.49 16.89
CA PHE A 267 16.03 19.10 16.08
C PHE A 267 14.73 18.27 16.15
N ASN A 268 13.65 18.89 16.62
CA ASN A 268 12.32 18.28 16.65
C ASN A 268 11.40 18.98 15.65
N PRO A 269 11.11 18.38 14.48
CA PRO A 269 10.22 18.99 13.48
C PRO A 269 8.73 18.96 13.87
N GLY A 270 8.35 18.36 15.00
CA GLY A 270 6.96 18.15 15.42
C GLY A 270 6.29 16.98 14.69
N SER A 271 6.30 16.97 13.36
CA SER A 271 5.86 15.85 12.52
C SER A 271 6.72 15.76 11.27
N PRO A 272 7.24 14.56 10.91
CA PRO A 272 7.90 14.36 9.63
C PRO A 272 6.90 14.21 8.46
N LEU A 273 5.60 14.12 8.77
CA LEU A 273 4.51 13.99 7.83
C LEU A 273 3.81 15.34 7.63
N HIS A 274 3.42 15.62 6.39
CA HIS A 274 2.57 16.77 6.05
C HIS A 274 1.22 16.27 5.54
N ASP A 275 0.13 16.69 6.19
CA ASP A 275 -1.22 16.47 5.67
C ASP A 275 -1.43 17.33 4.42
N VAL A 276 -1.50 16.69 3.25
CA VAL A 276 -1.66 17.41 1.98
C VAL A 276 -3.12 17.72 1.68
N ALA A 277 -4.06 17.26 2.52
CA ALA A 277 -5.50 17.32 2.29
C ALA A 277 -6.24 17.82 3.55
N ALA A 278 -7.48 18.29 3.36
CA ALA A 278 -8.43 18.39 4.47
C ALA A 278 -8.67 17.00 5.08
N SER A 279 -8.87 16.93 6.39
CA SER A 279 -8.96 15.68 7.15
C SER A 279 -10.07 15.71 8.20
N GLY A 280 -10.44 14.52 8.68
CA GLY A 280 -11.44 14.32 9.71
C GLY A 280 -12.81 14.92 9.35
N ASP A 281 -13.41 15.61 10.32
CA ASP A 281 -14.77 16.17 10.20
C ASP A 281 -14.90 17.30 9.14
N GLN A 282 -13.78 17.75 8.58
CA GLN A 282 -13.75 18.77 7.52
C GLN A 282 -13.96 18.15 6.13
N LEU A 283 -13.79 16.84 5.99
CA LEU A 283 -13.89 16.14 4.71
C LEU A 283 -15.16 15.27 4.68
N PRO A 284 -16.26 15.78 4.10
CA PRO A 284 -17.45 14.96 3.93
C PRO A 284 -17.21 13.87 2.89
N VAL A 285 -17.97 12.78 2.97
CA VAL A 285 -18.04 11.75 1.91
C VAL A 285 -19.49 11.41 1.56
N PHE A 286 -19.71 10.99 0.32
CA PHE A 286 -21.03 10.84 -0.29
C PHE A 286 -21.30 9.39 -0.70
N ARG A 287 -21.53 8.51 0.28
CA ARG A 287 -21.91 7.11 0.03
C ARG A 287 -23.31 7.02 -0.60
N THR A 288 -23.54 5.99 -1.42
CA THR A 288 -24.87 5.64 -1.96
C THR A 288 -25.55 4.50 -1.21
N SER A 289 -24.78 3.71 -0.46
CA SER A 289 -25.29 2.64 0.38
C SER A 289 -25.94 3.21 1.66
N PRO A 290 -26.95 2.53 2.24
CA PRO A 290 -27.52 2.94 3.52
C PRO A 290 -26.50 2.74 4.65
N PRO A 291 -26.45 3.64 5.67
CA PRO A 291 -25.64 3.40 6.86
C PRO A 291 -26.00 2.07 7.54
N GLU A 292 -24.99 1.37 8.03
CA GLU A 292 -25.18 0.12 8.77
C GLU A 292 -26.06 0.34 10.01
N ALA A 293 -27.00 -0.58 10.27
CA ALA A 293 -27.99 -0.41 11.34
C ALA A 293 -27.35 -0.17 12.73
N TRP A 294 -26.26 -0.86 13.04
CA TRP A 294 -25.55 -0.67 14.30
C TRP A 294 -24.91 0.73 14.39
N ARG A 295 -24.43 1.31 13.28
CA ARG A 295 -23.87 2.67 13.22
C ARG A 295 -24.95 3.70 13.52
N ILE A 296 -26.18 3.50 13.01
CA ILE A 296 -27.32 4.37 13.29
C ILE A 296 -27.64 4.37 14.79
N ILE A 297 -27.72 3.19 15.40
CA ILE A 297 -28.00 3.05 16.84
C ILE A 297 -26.88 3.69 17.66
N ASN A 298 -25.61 3.42 17.34
CA ASN A 298 -24.47 3.95 18.07
C ASN A 298 -24.39 5.49 17.96
N ALA A 299 -24.55 6.04 16.76
CA ALA A 299 -24.56 7.48 16.53
C ALA A 299 -25.67 8.19 17.33
N ALA A 300 -26.86 7.61 17.39
CA ALA A 300 -27.97 8.14 18.20
C ALA A 300 -27.64 8.13 19.70
N ARG A 301 -27.02 7.05 20.21
CA ARG A 301 -26.57 6.95 21.60
C ARG A 301 -25.52 8.02 21.94
N LEU A 302 -24.50 8.15 21.10
CA LEU A 302 -23.42 9.13 21.30
C LEU A 302 -23.93 10.57 21.22
N THR A 303 -24.87 10.84 20.34
CA THR A 303 -25.54 12.15 20.26
C THR A 303 -26.35 12.43 21.52
N GLY A 304 -27.11 11.45 22.02
CA GLY A 304 -27.90 11.58 23.26
C GLY A 304 -27.05 11.78 24.52
N GLN A 305 -25.81 11.28 24.55
CA GLN A 305 -24.87 11.52 25.65
C GLN A 305 -24.35 12.96 25.69
N GLY A 306 -24.35 13.67 24.56
CA GLY A 306 -24.01 15.09 24.52
C GLY A 306 -22.55 15.45 24.79
N ASP A 307 -21.58 14.52 24.76
CA ASP A 307 -20.16 14.85 24.99
C ASP A 307 -19.65 15.78 23.87
N PRO A 308 -19.30 17.05 24.15
CA PRO A 308 -18.88 18.01 23.12
C PRO A 308 -17.53 17.64 22.49
N ARG A 309 -16.72 16.79 23.14
CA ARG A 309 -15.39 16.38 22.63
C ARG A 309 -15.47 15.25 21.61
N MET A 310 -16.60 14.55 21.54
CA MET A 310 -16.80 13.46 20.58
C MET A 310 -16.84 14.01 19.14
N PRO A 311 -16.02 13.46 18.21
CA PRO A 311 -15.99 13.89 16.81
C PRO A 311 -17.36 13.79 16.14
N ARG A 312 -17.63 14.65 15.16
CA ARG A 312 -18.88 14.60 14.38
C ARG A 312 -18.98 13.31 13.58
N SER A 313 -17.87 12.81 13.09
CA SER A 313 -17.77 11.52 12.39
C SER A 313 -18.14 10.30 13.27
N GLU A 314 -18.12 10.42 14.60
CA GLU A 314 -18.62 9.38 15.51
C GLU A 314 -20.12 9.55 15.82
N LYS A 315 -20.59 10.81 15.86
CA LYS A 315 -21.99 11.15 16.13
C LYS A 315 -22.91 11.02 14.92
N ASN A 316 -22.34 10.82 13.74
CA ASN A 316 -23.10 10.58 12.51
C ASN A 316 -22.79 9.17 12.00
N ALA A 317 -23.82 8.41 11.65
CA ALA A 317 -23.66 7.04 11.16
C ALA A 317 -22.94 6.95 9.80
N ALA A 318 -22.89 8.06 9.06
CA ALA A 318 -22.22 8.20 7.77
C ALA A 318 -21.91 9.67 7.47
N GLY A 319 -21.23 9.91 6.34
CA GLY A 319 -21.00 11.25 5.80
C GLY A 319 -19.58 11.79 6.01
N TYR A 320 -18.69 11.02 6.64
CA TYR A 320 -17.30 11.37 6.87
C TYR A 320 -16.37 10.18 6.61
N LEU A 321 -15.09 10.46 6.32
CA LEU A 321 -14.08 9.40 6.31
C LEU A 321 -13.93 8.81 7.72
N THR A 322 -14.08 7.49 7.80
CA THR A 322 -13.93 6.74 9.06
C THR A 322 -12.95 5.58 8.92
N SER A 323 -12.67 5.13 7.70
CA SER A 323 -11.75 4.02 7.44
C SER A 323 -11.03 4.20 6.11
N ALA A 324 -10.44 5.39 5.93
CA ALA A 324 -9.54 5.70 4.83
C ALA A 324 -8.39 4.68 4.76
N CYS A 325 -8.23 4.05 3.60
CA CYS A 325 -7.21 3.04 3.32
C CYS A 325 -6.82 3.00 1.84
N GLY A 326 -5.68 2.39 1.55
CA GLY A 326 -5.27 2.08 0.17
C GLY A 326 -4.96 3.32 -0.67
N VAL A 327 -4.42 4.38 -0.06
CA VAL A 327 -4.01 5.59 -0.81
C VAL A 327 -3.08 5.23 -1.97
N THR A 328 -3.42 5.67 -3.18
CA THR A 328 -2.69 5.32 -4.41
C THR A 328 -2.61 6.52 -5.35
N VAL A 329 -1.40 6.92 -5.73
CA VAL A 329 -1.19 7.90 -6.81
C VAL A 329 -1.26 7.16 -8.13
N TYR A 330 -2.12 7.58 -9.07
CA TYR A 330 -2.24 6.86 -10.33
C TYR A 330 -1.01 7.09 -11.22
N ARG A 331 -0.34 5.99 -11.64
CA ARG A 331 0.89 6.01 -12.46
C ARG A 331 0.77 5.20 -13.76
N GLY A 332 -0.45 4.81 -14.11
CA GLY A 332 -0.75 4.07 -15.33
C GLY A 332 -0.85 4.97 -16.57
N ASP A 333 -1.06 4.34 -17.71
CA ASP A 333 -1.20 4.97 -19.02
C ASP A 333 -2.49 4.59 -19.76
N ALA A 334 -3.35 3.74 -19.18
CA ALA A 334 -4.65 3.42 -19.78
C ALA A 334 -5.65 4.58 -19.62
N TRP A 335 -5.63 5.25 -18.47
CA TRP A 335 -6.50 6.38 -18.17
C TRP A 335 -5.94 7.68 -18.77
N PRO A 336 -6.79 8.67 -19.01
CA PRO A 336 -6.37 9.97 -19.54
C PRO A 336 -5.23 10.63 -18.71
N PRO A 337 -4.29 11.37 -19.35
CA PRO A 337 -3.10 11.89 -18.68
C PRO A 337 -3.35 12.74 -17.43
N GLU A 338 -4.48 13.45 -17.35
CA GLU A 338 -4.87 14.28 -16.20
C GLU A 338 -5.10 13.47 -14.92
N PHE A 339 -5.22 12.14 -15.00
CA PHE A 339 -5.33 11.26 -13.84
C PHE A 339 -3.97 11.00 -13.17
N ARG A 340 -2.85 11.22 -13.86
CA ARG A 340 -1.50 10.94 -13.31
C ARG A 340 -1.09 11.85 -12.15
N SER A 341 -1.82 12.95 -11.96
CA SER A 341 -1.69 13.86 -10.82
C SER A 341 -2.85 13.70 -9.83
N GLN A 342 -3.61 12.61 -9.91
CA GLN A 342 -4.71 12.31 -8.99
C GLN A 342 -4.32 11.18 -8.03
N VAL A 343 -4.85 11.29 -6.82
CA VAL A 343 -4.70 10.30 -5.75
C VAL A 343 -6.07 9.71 -5.42
N PHE A 344 -6.11 8.39 -5.29
CA PHE A 344 -7.30 7.58 -5.00
C PHE A 344 -7.18 6.99 -3.61
N LEU A 345 -8.30 6.88 -2.93
CA LEU A 345 -8.38 6.38 -1.57
C LEU A 345 -9.69 5.61 -1.41
N SER A 346 -9.64 4.44 -0.80
CA SER A 346 -10.84 3.71 -0.41
C SER A 346 -11.30 4.14 0.98
N ASP A 347 -12.61 4.22 1.20
CA ASP A 347 -13.17 4.11 2.55
C ASP A 347 -13.95 2.80 2.63
N VAL A 348 -13.31 1.80 3.22
CA VAL A 348 -13.83 0.44 3.30
C VAL A 348 -15.16 0.39 4.07
N ALA A 349 -15.33 1.26 5.08
CA ALA A 349 -16.54 1.28 5.88
C ALA A 349 -17.68 2.09 5.23
N ALA A 350 -17.35 3.05 4.35
CA ALA A 350 -18.33 3.84 3.61
C ALA A 350 -18.67 3.30 2.21
N ASN A 351 -18.11 2.15 1.81
CA ASN A 351 -18.35 1.47 0.52
C ASN A 351 -18.05 2.36 -0.71
N LEU A 352 -16.95 3.11 -0.68
CA LEU A 352 -16.64 4.11 -1.72
C LEU A 352 -15.14 4.25 -2.00
N VAL A 353 -14.84 4.84 -3.14
CA VAL A 353 -13.52 5.37 -3.49
C VAL A 353 -13.61 6.87 -3.67
N HIS A 354 -12.83 7.58 -2.87
CA HIS A 354 -12.63 9.02 -2.94
C HIS A 354 -11.42 9.33 -3.83
N ARG A 355 -11.42 10.48 -4.50
CA ARG A 355 -10.24 10.96 -5.23
C ARG A 355 -10.00 12.45 -5.07
N GLN A 356 -8.74 12.83 -5.16
CA GLN A 356 -8.27 14.20 -5.05
C GLN A 356 -7.26 14.53 -6.14
N GLN A 357 -7.23 15.80 -6.54
CA GLN A 357 -6.18 16.37 -7.37
C GLN A 357 -5.00 16.70 -6.47
N LEU A 358 -3.83 16.13 -6.75
CA LEU A 358 -2.56 16.43 -6.08
C LEU A 358 -1.82 17.50 -6.89
N THR A 359 -1.27 18.50 -6.21
CA THR A 359 -0.55 19.63 -6.82
C THR A 359 0.70 19.95 -6.00
N PRO A 360 1.88 20.11 -6.61
CA PRO A 360 3.08 20.58 -5.91
C PRO A 360 2.83 21.93 -5.20
N ALA A 361 3.39 22.07 -4.01
CA ALA A 361 3.28 23.26 -3.16
C ALA A 361 4.60 23.45 -2.37
N GLY A 362 5.58 24.11 -2.98
CA GLY A 362 6.94 24.21 -2.44
C GLY A 362 7.57 22.82 -2.29
N PRO A 363 8.19 22.48 -1.13
CA PRO A 363 8.84 21.18 -0.93
C PRO A 363 7.85 20.03 -0.68
N THR A 364 6.55 20.31 -0.71
CA THR A 364 5.49 19.34 -0.42
C THR A 364 4.37 19.45 -1.46
N PHE A 365 3.20 18.93 -1.13
CA PHE A 365 2.02 18.95 -1.98
C PHE A 365 0.82 19.53 -1.24
N SER A 366 -0.14 20.00 -2.01
CA SER A 366 -1.51 20.22 -1.58
C SER A 366 -2.43 19.36 -2.43
N SER A 367 -3.61 19.04 -1.91
CA SER A 367 -4.59 18.25 -2.62
C SER A 367 -6.01 18.74 -2.34
N ARG A 368 -6.88 18.57 -3.35
CA ARG A 368 -8.28 19.00 -3.30
C ARG A 368 -9.21 17.95 -3.87
N ARG A 369 -10.37 17.77 -3.24
CA ARG A 369 -11.48 16.97 -3.78
C ARG A 369 -11.84 17.45 -5.18
N ILE A 370 -12.03 16.49 -6.10
CA ILE A 370 -12.46 16.74 -7.48
C ILE A 370 -13.98 16.65 -7.58
N ASP A 371 -14.56 15.55 -7.08
CA ASP A 371 -15.98 15.25 -7.22
C ASP A 371 -16.81 15.97 -6.15
N GLN A 372 -17.68 16.89 -6.58
CA GLN A 372 -18.55 17.67 -5.70
C GLN A 372 -19.84 16.92 -5.39
N ASN A 373 -20.16 16.74 -4.11
CA ASN A 373 -21.38 16.06 -3.64
C ASN A 373 -21.56 14.61 -4.16
N CYS A 374 -20.48 13.97 -4.60
CA CYS A 374 -20.42 12.60 -5.05
C CYS A 374 -19.00 12.04 -4.85
N GLU A 375 -18.80 10.76 -5.13
CA GLU A 375 -17.47 10.13 -5.11
C GLU A 375 -17.13 9.51 -6.46
N PHE A 376 -15.83 9.22 -6.65
CA PHE A 376 -15.34 8.58 -7.88
C PHE A 376 -16.01 7.23 -8.13
N LEU A 377 -16.15 6.42 -7.09
CA LEU A 377 -16.89 5.16 -7.11
C LEU A 377 -17.66 4.99 -5.80
N THR A 378 -18.91 4.57 -5.89
CA THR A 378 -19.77 4.18 -4.76
C THR A 378 -20.52 2.90 -5.10
N SER A 379 -20.94 2.15 -4.08
CA SER A 379 -21.88 1.04 -4.23
C SER A 379 -23.14 1.28 -3.39
N THR A 380 -24.27 0.75 -3.85
CA THR A 380 -25.49 0.62 -3.04
C THR A 380 -25.49 -0.65 -2.18
N ASP A 381 -24.59 -1.59 -2.48
CA ASP A 381 -24.37 -2.81 -1.70
C ASP A 381 -23.45 -2.52 -0.51
N ASN A 382 -23.93 -2.77 0.71
CA ASN A 382 -23.16 -2.62 1.94
C ASN A 382 -22.05 -3.67 2.08
N TRP A 383 -22.08 -4.76 1.32
CA TRP A 383 -21.03 -5.77 1.32
C TRP A 383 -19.78 -5.31 0.56
N PHE A 384 -19.87 -4.32 -0.31
CA PHE A 384 -18.71 -3.81 -1.07
C PHE A 384 -17.73 -3.09 -0.14
N ARG A 385 -16.57 -3.70 0.13
CA ARG A 385 -15.53 -3.23 1.05
C ARG A 385 -14.24 -2.99 0.27
N PRO A 386 -14.12 -1.89 -0.49
CA PRO A 386 -12.89 -1.56 -1.21
C PRO A 386 -11.76 -1.28 -0.22
N VAL A 387 -10.61 -1.91 -0.40
CA VAL A 387 -9.47 -1.82 0.54
C VAL A 387 -8.24 -1.17 -0.08
N ASN A 388 -7.89 -1.55 -1.31
CA ASN A 388 -6.59 -1.20 -1.87
C ASN A 388 -6.60 -1.22 -3.41
N PHE A 389 -5.59 -0.60 -4.02
CA PHE A 389 -5.41 -0.57 -5.47
C PHE A 389 -4.05 -1.10 -5.90
N ILE A 390 -4.01 -1.74 -7.07
CA ILE A 390 -2.79 -2.27 -7.68
C ILE A 390 -2.61 -1.67 -9.08
N HIS A 391 -1.41 -1.19 -9.39
CA HIS A 391 -1.06 -0.82 -10.77
C HIS A 391 -0.91 -2.08 -11.63
N ALA A 392 -1.63 -2.13 -12.75
CA ALA A 392 -1.63 -3.30 -13.62
C ALA A 392 -0.75 -3.11 -14.87
N PRO A 393 -0.28 -4.21 -15.49
CA PRO A 393 0.48 -4.19 -16.74
C PRO A 393 -0.29 -3.51 -17.90
N ASP A 394 -1.61 -3.65 -17.87
CA ASP A 394 -2.51 -3.06 -18.86
C ASP A 394 -2.73 -1.54 -18.68
N GLY A 395 -2.12 -0.93 -17.66
CA GLY A 395 -2.13 0.51 -17.42
C GLY A 395 -3.29 1.00 -16.54
N THR A 396 -4.14 0.12 -16.05
CA THR A 396 -5.28 0.47 -15.17
C THR A 396 -4.95 0.31 -13.69
N LEU A 397 -5.93 0.62 -12.82
CA LEU A 397 -5.92 0.20 -11.42
C LEU A 397 -6.83 -0.99 -11.20
N TYR A 398 -6.35 -1.99 -10.47
CA TYR A 398 -7.19 -3.08 -9.96
C TYR A 398 -7.56 -2.75 -8.52
N LEU A 399 -8.85 -2.80 -8.22
CA LEU A 399 -9.41 -2.56 -6.89
C LEU A 399 -9.64 -3.89 -6.19
N LEU A 400 -9.13 -4.00 -4.97
CA LEU A 400 -9.34 -5.14 -4.08
C LEU A 400 -10.53 -4.87 -3.16
N ASP A 401 -11.50 -5.78 -3.16
CA ASP A 401 -12.73 -5.73 -2.38
C ASP A 401 -12.82 -6.98 -1.49
N MET A 402 -12.75 -6.80 -0.17
CA MET A 402 -12.88 -7.92 0.78
C MET A 402 -14.27 -8.57 0.74
N TYR A 403 -15.30 -7.83 0.33
CA TYR A 403 -16.68 -8.27 0.24
C TYR A 403 -17.28 -8.84 1.54
N ARG A 404 -17.42 -7.98 2.57
CA ARG A 404 -17.90 -8.33 3.92
C ARG A 404 -19.14 -7.56 4.32
N GLU A 405 -20.07 -8.23 5.02
CA GLU A 405 -21.26 -7.56 5.58
C GLU A 405 -20.86 -6.47 6.57
N THR A 406 -19.94 -6.80 7.49
CA THR A 406 -19.39 -5.88 8.49
C THR A 406 -17.87 -5.91 8.45
N ILE A 407 -17.23 -4.73 8.49
CA ILE A 407 -15.78 -4.58 8.38
C ILE A 407 -15.13 -3.99 9.65
N GLU A 408 -15.91 -3.76 10.70
CA GLU A 408 -15.39 -3.05 11.87
C GLU A 408 -14.39 -3.85 12.68
N HIS A 409 -13.44 -3.10 13.26
CA HIS A 409 -12.62 -3.65 14.32
C HIS A 409 -13.45 -3.85 15.60
N PRO A 410 -13.33 -5.00 16.29
CA PRO A 410 -14.08 -5.27 17.52
C PRO A 410 -13.95 -4.20 18.61
N TRP A 411 -12.80 -3.52 18.75
CA TRP A 411 -12.62 -2.45 19.75
C TRP A 411 -13.34 -1.14 19.40
N SER A 412 -13.78 -0.98 18.15
CA SER A 412 -14.49 0.21 17.69
C SER A 412 -16.00 0.13 17.97
N MET A 413 -16.49 -1.02 18.45
CA MET A 413 -17.91 -1.31 18.65
C MET A 413 -18.23 -1.52 20.13
N PRO A 414 -19.34 -0.97 20.65
CA PRO A 414 -19.87 -1.35 21.95
C PRO A 414 -20.18 -2.85 22.04
N ASP A 415 -19.91 -3.48 23.18
CA ASP A 415 -20.04 -4.94 23.35
C ASP A 415 -21.45 -5.47 23.08
N ASP A 416 -22.49 -4.70 23.43
CA ASP A 416 -23.88 -5.08 23.20
C ASP A 416 -24.21 -5.11 21.70
N LEU A 417 -23.75 -4.13 20.91
CA LEU A 417 -23.93 -4.10 19.46
C LEU A 417 -23.05 -5.15 18.75
N LYS A 418 -21.82 -5.36 19.24
CA LYS A 418 -20.92 -6.42 18.77
C LYS A 418 -21.56 -7.80 18.93
N GLY A 419 -22.26 -8.05 20.04
CA GLY A 419 -22.95 -9.32 20.31
C GLY A 419 -24.11 -9.62 19.36
N MET A 420 -24.58 -8.63 18.60
CA MET A 420 -25.71 -8.77 17.66
C MET A 420 -25.26 -8.99 16.21
N LEU A 421 -23.95 -8.99 15.95
CA LEU A 421 -23.37 -9.10 14.61
C LEU A 421 -22.49 -10.34 14.50
N ASP A 422 -22.46 -10.90 13.30
CA ASP A 422 -21.45 -11.88 12.92
C ASP A 422 -20.38 -11.17 12.07
N LEU A 423 -19.29 -10.80 12.74
CA LEU A 423 -18.15 -10.09 12.13
C LEU A 423 -17.36 -10.96 11.14
N GLU A 424 -17.67 -12.25 11.05
CA GLU A 424 -17.00 -13.18 10.15
C GLU A 424 -17.77 -13.40 8.83
N ARG A 425 -19.00 -12.87 8.71
CA ARG A 425 -19.81 -13.05 7.50
C ARG A 425 -19.12 -12.47 6.27
N GLY A 426 -18.95 -13.33 5.27
CA GLY A 426 -18.26 -13.02 4.03
C GLY A 426 -16.78 -13.37 4.01
N ARG A 427 -16.21 -14.00 5.05
CA ARG A 427 -14.80 -14.45 5.07
C ARG A 427 -14.42 -15.37 3.90
N ASP A 428 -15.40 -16.07 3.35
CA ASP A 428 -15.27 -16.94 2.20
C ASP A 428 -15.51 -16.22 0.87
N ARG A 429 -15.56 -14.88 0.86
CA ARG A 429 -15.85 -14.04 -0.30
C ARG A 429 -14.76 -13.01 -0.52
N GLY A 430 -14.69 -12.47 -1.73
CA GLY A 430 -13.70 -11.45 -2.08
C GLY A 430 -13.69 -11.25 -3.58
N ARG A 431 -13.43 -10.02 -4.03
CA ARG A 431 -13.54 -9.64 -5.44
C ARG A 431 -12.40 -8.71 -5.84
N ILE A 432 -11.97 -8.86 -7.08
CA ILE A 432 -11.00 -7.98 -7.71
C ILE A 432 -11.65 -7.40 -8.95
N TYR A 433 -11.59 -6.07 -9.06
CA TYR A 433 -12.16 -5.34 -10.19
C TYR A 433 -11.09 -4.55 -10.93
N ARG A 434 -11.07 -4.59 -12.26
CA ARG A 434 -10.33 -3.66 -13.09
C ARG A 434 -11.15 -2.38 -13.28
N ILE A 435 -10.57 -1.22 -12.99
CA ILE A 435 -11.20 0.09 -13.22
C ILE A 435 -10.78 0.59 -14.61
N THR A 436 -11.73 0.60 -15.56
CA THR A 436 -11.45 0.91 -16.96
C THR A 436 -12.04 2.25 -17.38
N PRO A 437 -11.29 3.08 -18.15
CA PRO A 437 -11.82 4.29 -18.76
C PRO A 437 -12.80 3.94 -19.90
N PRO A 438 -13.56 4.92 -20.41
CA PRO A 438 -14.37 4.74 -21.60
C PRO A 438 -13.52 4.23 -22.78
N ASN A 439 -14.08 3.31 -23.59
CA ASN A 439 -13.41 2.73 -24.77
C ASN A 439 -12.05 2.07 -24.47
N PHE A 440 -11.88 1.55 -23.26
CA PHE A 440 -10.67 0.82 -22.90
C PHE A 440 -10.47 -0.42 -23.78
N ASN A 441 -9.28 -0.50 -24.37
CA ASN A 441 -8.82 -1.67 -25.10
C ASN A 441 -7.68 -2.30 -24.31
N ARG A 442 -7.90 -3.53 -23.83
CA ARG A 442 -6.89 -4.28 -23.08
C ARG A 442 -5.69 -4.59 -23.98
N ARG A 443 -4.49 -4.44 -23.43
CA ARG A 443 -3.24 -4.91 -24.04
C ARG A 443 -2.98 -6.37 -23.62
N PRO A 444 -2.34 -7.19 -24.47
CA PRO A 444 -1.88 -8.51 -24.08
C PRO A 444 -1.00 -8.46 -22.82
N THR A 445 -1.06 -9.51 -22.02
CA THR A 445 -0.23 -9.62 -20.82
C THR A 445 1.24 -9.73 -21.23
N PRO A 446 2.14 -8.87 -20.71
CA PRO A 446 3.56 -8.96 -21.03
C PRO A 446 4.19 -10.19 -20.38
N ARG A 447 5.24 -10.72 -21.00
CA ARG A 447 6.06 -11.84 -20.49
C ARG A 447 7.50 -11.38 -20.35
N LEU A 448 7.82 -10.75 -19.22
CA LEU A 448 9.11 -10.06 -19.04
C LEU A 448 10.19 -10.94 -18.39
N SER A 449 9.86 -12.11 -17.82
CA SER A 449 10.84 -12.99 -17.15
C SER A 449 12.02 -13.40 -18.04
N GLN A 450 11.77 -13.55 -19.34
CA GLN A 450 12.76 -13.94 -20.35
C GLN A 450 13.21 -12.78 -21.25
N SER A 451 12.81 -11.54 -20.94
CA SER A 451 13.16 -10.38 -21.76
C SER A 451 14.67 -10.10 -21.67
N PRO A 452 15.34 -9.86 -22.81
CA PRO A 452 16.76 -9.51 -22.81
C PRO A 452 16.96 -8.10 -22.22
N THR A 453 18.14 -7.87 -21.66
CA THR A 453 18.56 -6.60 -21.04
C THR A 453 18.27 -5.38 -21.92
N THR A 454 18.47 -5.49 -23.23
CA THR A 454 18.18 -4.40 -24.19
C THR A 454 16.70 -4.03 -24.27
N GLU A 455 15.79 -4.99 -24.16
CA GLU A 455 14.35 -4.73 -24.13
C GLU A 455 13.92 -4.17 -22.76
N LEU A 456 14.48 -4.69 -21.66
CA LEU A 456 14.23 -4.16 -20.32
C LEU A 456 14.66 -2.69 -20.21
N VAL A 457 15.83 -2.32 -20.74
CA VAL A 457 16.29 -0.92 -20.76
C VAL A 457 15.32 -0.02 -21.54
N LYS A 458 14.78 -0.48 -22.68
CA LYS A 458 13.75 0.29 -23.42
C LYS A 458 12.47 0.50 -22.60
N LEU A 459 12.06 -0.50 -21.82
CA LEU A 459 10.87 -0.41 -20.98
C LEU A 459 10.97 0.65 -19.87
N LEU A 460 12.18 1.14 -19.53
CA LEU A 460 12.33 2.29 -18.65
C LEU A 460 11.69 3.58 -19.24
N GLU A 461 11.51 3.66 -20.56
CA GLU A 461 10.80 4.76 -21.23
C GLU A 461 9.28 4.55 -21.33
N HIS A 462 8.78 3.38 -20.95
CA HIS A 462 7.37 3.04 -21.10
C HIS A 462 6.49 3.99 -20.26
N PRO A 463 5.34 4.49 -20.75
CA PRO A 463 4.52 5.46 -20.02
C PRO A 463 3.80 4.89 -18.79
N ASN A 464 3.49 3.59 -18.77
CA ASN A 464 3.00 2.88 -17.57
C ASN A 464 4.15 2.63 -16.57
N ALA A 465 4.00 3.09 -15.33
CA ALA A 465 4.95 2.82 -14.26
C ALA A 465 5.16 1.33 -13.98
N TRP A 466 4.14 0.48 -14.13
CA TRP A 466 4.31 -0.95 -13.88
C TRP A 466 5.42 -1.56 -14.76
N HIS A 467 5.49 -1.15 -16.04
CA HIS A 467 6.53 -1.62 -16.97
C HIS A 467 7.90 -1.06 -16.59
N ARG A 468 7.99 0.23 -16.24
CA ARG A 468 9.25 0.85 -15.82
C ARG A 468 9.80 0.21 -14.55
N ASP A 469 8.96 0.09 -13.53
CA ASP A 469 9.33 -0.43 -12.21
C ASP A 469 9.68 -1.92 -12.31
N SER A 470 8.92 -2.70 -13.08
CA SER A 470 9.23 -4.13 -13.33
C SER A 470 10.54 -4.29 -14.09
N ALA A 471 10.79 -3.49 -15.13
CA ALA A 471 12.02 -3.55 -15.89
C ALA A 471 13.24 -3.13 -15.04
N ALA A 472 13.13 -2.05 -14.26
CA ALA A 472 14.19 -1.63 -13.34
C ALA A 472 14.51 -2.74 -12.32
N ARG A 473 13.48 -3.34 -11.70
CA ARG A 473 13.61 -4.47 -10.79
C ARG A 473 14.29 -5.67 -11.47
N LEU A 474 13.91 -6.00 -12.71
CA LEU A 474 14.50 -7.13 -13.46
C LEU A 474 15.96 -6.87 -13.85
N LEU A 475 16.32 -5.66 -14.28
CA LEU A 475 17.71 -5.26 -14.53
C LEU A 475 18.55 -5.41 -13.26
N PHE A 476 18.02 -4.98 -12.11
CA PHE A 476 18.66 -5.16 -10.82
C PHE A 476 18.76 -6.62 -10.38
N GLN A 477 17.82 -7.49 -10.75
CA GLN A 477 17.88 -8.93 -10.46
C GLN A 477 18.90 -9.66 -11.32
N GLN A 478 18.90 -9.38 -12.62
CA GLN A 478 19.72 -10.08 -13.61
C GLN A 478 21.21 -9.76 -13.47
N GLN A 479 21.55 -8.52 -13.09
CA GLN A 479 22.94 -8.06 -12.94
C GLN A 479 23.78 -8.31 -14.20
N ASP A 480 23.18 -8.16 -15.38
CA ASP A 480 23.85 -8.35 -16.67
C ASP A 480 25.01 -7.34 -16.83
N PRO A 481 26.25 -7.77 -17.16
CA PRO A 481 27.41 -6.90 -17.38
C PRO A 481 27.21 -5.78 -18.41
N ASP A 482 26.31 -5.93 -19.38
CA ASP A 482 26.03 -4.91 -20.40
C ASP A 482 25.09 -3.80 -19.89
N THR A 483 24.37 -4.05 -18.79
CA THR A 483 23.39 -3.12 -18.20
C THR A 483 23.96 -1.71 -17.99
N PRO A 484 25.14 -1.52 -17.35
CA PRO A 484 25.65 -0.18 -17.07
C PRO A 484 25.88 0.66 -18.33
N ALA A 485 26.40 0.05 -19.40
CA ALA A 485 26.64 0.74 -20.67
C ALA A 485 25.32 1.19 -21.33
N LEU A 486 24.31 0.32 -21.32
CA LEU A 486 22.98 0.62 -21.87
C LEU A 486 22.26 1.70 -21.06
N LEU A 487 22.32 1.65 -19.72
CA LEU A 487 21.76 2.69 -18.85
C LEU A 487 22.43 4.04 -19.08
N HIS A 488 23.75 4.05 -19.28
CA HIS A 488 24.50 5.26 -19.63
C HIS A 488 24.05 5.89 -20.94
N GLN A 489 23.78 5.07 -21.95
CA GLN A 489 23.25 5.53 -23.21
C GLN A 489 21.86 6.14 -23.02
N LEU A 490 20.97 5.44 -22.30
CA LEU A 490 19.62 5.91 -22.01
C LEU A 490 19.62 7.26 -21.28
N LEU A 491 20.47 7.40 -20.25
CA LEU A 491 20.63 8.64 -19.48
C LEU A 491 20.92 9.87 -20.36
N ARG A 492 21.71 9.69 -21.43
CA ARG A 492 22.14 10.78 -22.32
C ARG A 492 21.15 11.07 -23.45
N GLN A 493 20.40 10.07 -23.88
CA GLN A 493 19.63 10.13 -25.14
C GLN A 493 18.12 10.18 -24.91
N SER A 494 17.63 9.61 -23.81
CA SER A 494 16.19 9.51 -23.56
C SER A 494 15.56 10.88 -23.39
N PRO A 495 14.46 11.18 -24.10
CA PRO A 495 13.68 12.38 -23.87
C PRO A 495 12.76 12.25 -22.64
N VAL A 496 12.69 11.06 -22.01
CA VAL A 496 11.77 10.77 -20.91
C VAL A 496 12.50 10.93 -19.57
N PRO A 497 12.22 11.98 -18.78
CA PRO A 497 12.89 12.21 -17.51
C PRO A 497 12.76 11.05 -16.51
N GLN A 498 11.61 10.39 -16.45
CA GLN A 498 11.38 9.23 -15.58
C GLN A 498 12.29 8.05 -15.94
N ALA A 499 12.58 7.86 -17.23
CA ALA A 499 13.47 6.80 -17.70
C ALA A 499 14.92 7.08 -17.28
N ARG A 500 15.36 8.33 -17.44
CA ARG A 500 16.68 8.79 -16.98
C ARG A 500 16.81 8.67 -15.46
N LEU A 501 15.76 8.98 -14.71
CA LEU A 501 15.74 8.77 -13.26
C LEU A 501 15.89 7.29 -12.89
N GLN A 502 15.10 6.40 -13.51
CA GLN A 502 15.19 4.97 -13.25
C GLN A 502 16.58 4.41 -13.62
N ALA A 503 17.15 4.84 -14.74
CA ALA A 503 18.50 4.44 -15.15
C ALA A 503 19.57 4.90 -14.16
N LEU A 504 19.50 6.15 -13.67
CA LEU A 504 20.43 6.65 -12.66
C LEU A 504 20.36 5.81 -11.38
N ASN A 505 19.16 5.53 -10.86
CA ASN A 505 19.03 4.77 -9.62
C ASN A 505 19.41 3.29 -9.78
N THR A 506 19.13 2.69 -10.94
CA THR A 506 19.54 1.31 -11.23
C THR A 506 21.06 1.19 -11.35
N LEU A 507 21.72 2.17 -12.00
CA LEU A 507 23.17 2.25 -12.03
C LEU A 507 23.77 2.44 -10.62
N ALA A 508 23.16 3.29 -9.80
CA ALA A 508 23.59 3.54 -8.43
C ALA A 508 23.49 2.27 -7.57
N ALA A 509 22.37 1.55 -7.63
CA ALA A 509 22.17 0.32 -6.87
C ALA A 509 23.12 -0.84 -7.27
N ALA A 510 23.59 -0.86 -8.52
CA ALA A 510 24.61 -1.80 -8.97
C ALA A 510 26.04 -1.37 -8.56
N THR A 511 26.22 -0.12 -8.12
CA THR A 511 27.52 0.44 -7.77
C THR A 511 27.75 0.35 -6.26
N PRO A 512 28.87 -0.24 -5.79
CA PRO A 512 29.30 -0.20 -4.40
C PRO A 512 29.29 1.22 -3.81
N ALA A 513 28.72 1.39 -2.62
CA ALA A 513 28.60 2.69 -1.94
C ALA A 513 29.73 2.91 -0.92
N THR A 514 30.36 1.84 -0.44
CA THR A 514 31.44 1.93 0.57
C THR A 514 32.74 1.25 0.14
N PRO A 515 33.91 1.66 0.69
CA PRO A 515 35.19 1.00 0.41
C PRO A 515 35.21 -0.50 0.70
N ALA A 516 34.39 -0.96 1.65
CA ALA A 516 34.25 -2.37 2.02
C ALA A 516 33.56 -3.22 0.93
N GLU A 517 32.81 -2.58 0.03
CA GLU A 517 32.05 -3.23 -1.04
C GLU A 517 32.81 -3.24 -2.39
N ILE A 518 34.01 -2.64 -2.46
CA ILE A 518 34.81 -2.50 -3.68
C ILE A 518 35.45 -3.85 -4.08
N ARG A 519 34.96 -4.46 -5.16
CA ARG A 519 35.56 -5.60 -5.90
C ARG A 519 36.43 -5.13 -7.09
N GLN A 520 37.20 -6.04 -7.72
CA GLN A 520 38.10 -5.71 -8.85
C GLN A 520 37.40 -5.01 -10.05
N ASP A 521 36.11 -5.28 -10.31
CA ASP A 521 35.31 -4.65 -11.38
C ASP A 521 34.61 -3.34 -10.96
N THR A 522 34.86 -2.85 -9.74
CA THR A 522 34.21 -1.65 -9.16
C THR A 522 34.74 -0.31 -9.70
N PRO A 523 36.05 -0.13 -9.96
CA PRO A 523 36.57 1.16 -10.44
C PRO A 523 35.89 1.68 -11.73
N PRO A 524 35.54 0.82 -12.71
CA PRO A 524 34.72 1.22 -13.87
C PRO A 524 33.32 1.73 -13.50
N LEU A 525 32.61 1.06 -12.59
CA LEU A 525 31.22 1.42 -12.22
C LEU A 525 31.14 2.71 -11.42
N THR A 526 32.03 2.94 -10.46
CA THR A 526 32.06 4.22 -9.72
C THR A 526 32.35 5.40 -10.65
N LYS A 527 33.24 5.24 -11.63
CA LYS A 527 33.50 6.26 -12.63
C LYS A 527 32.27 6.52 -13.51
N GLN A 528 31.63 5.45 -13.96
CA GLN A 528 30.38 5.51 -14.71
C GLN A 528 29.30 6.27 -13.93
N LEU A 529 29.03 5.90 -12.67
CA LEU A 529 28.09 6.61 -11.81
C LEU A 529 28.44 8.10 -11.65
N ASN A 530 29.72 8.43 -11.44
CA ASN A 530 30.18 9.82 -11.38
C ASN A 530 29.84 10.61 -12.66
N ASP A 531 30.11 10.03 -13.83
CA ASP A 531 29.82 10.66 -15.13
C ASP A 531 28.31 10.86 -15.33
N ALA A 532 27.49 9.90 -14.88
CA ALA A 532 26.02 9.99 -14.91
C ALA A 532 25.51 11.11 -14.00
N VAL A 533 26.00 11.17 -12.77
CA VAL A 533 25.62 12.22 -11.79
C VAL A 533 26.01 13.60 -12.32
N LEU A 534 27.23 13.78 -12.82
CA LEU A 534 27.68 15.06 -13.39
C LEU A 534 26.80 15.51 -14.56
N HIS A 535 26.42 14.58 -15.43
CA HIS A 535 25.52 14.86 -16.54
C HIS A 535 24.16 15.34 -16.03
N LEU A 536 23.57 14.66 -15.03
CA LEU A 536 22.23 14.98 -14.53
C LEU A 536 22.17 16.18 -13.58
N LEU A 537 23.27 16.58 -12.93
CA LEU A 537 23.35 17.84 -12.19
C LEU A 537 23.16 19.06 -13.10
N ALA A 538 23.45 18.92 -14.40
CA ALA A 538 23.22 19.94 -15.42
C ALA A 538 21.90 19.74 -16.19
N ASP A 539 21.07 18.76 -15.83
CA ASP A 539 19.82 18.49 -16.53
C ASP A 539 18.83 19.64 -16.35
N PRO A 540 18.04 20.03 -17.38
CA PRO A 540 17.00 21.04 -17.21
C PRO A 540 15.89 20.62 -16.24
N HIS A 541 15.67 19.31 -16.02
CA HIS A 541 14.60 18.83 -15.18
C HIS A 541 14.98 18.83 -13.68
N PRO A 542 14.27 19.56 -12.81
CA PRO A 542 14.66 19.76 -11.41
C PRO A 542 14.69 18.45 -10.61
N HIS A 543 13.74 17.56 -10.82
CA HIS A 543 13.76 16.26 -10.15
C HIS A 543 15.02 15.43 -10.50
N LEU A 544 15.56 15.52 -11.71
CA LEU A 544 16.79 14.80 -12.06
C LEU A 544 18.00 15.36 -11.30
N ARG A 545 18.11 16.70 -11.22
CA ARG A 545 19.13 17.37 -10.40
C ARG A 545 19.03 16.95 -8.92
N ARG A 546 17.82 16.98 -8.35
CA ARG A 546 17.54 16.56 -6.96
C ARG A 546 18.02 15.13 -6.68
N HIS A 547 17.69 14.17 -7.55
CA HIS A 547 18.11 12.79 -7.36
C HIS A 547 19.60 12.57 -7.62
N ALA A 548 20.21 13.31 -8.55
CA ALA A 548 21.66 13.29 -8.75
C ALA A 548 22.41 13.78 -7.50
N LEU A 549 21.92 14.86 -6.86
CA LEU A 549 22.45 15.36 -5.58
C LEU A 549 22.35 14.33 -4.45
N ARG A 550 21.20 13.65 -4.33
CA ARG A 550 21.00 12.60 -3.34
C ARG A 550 22.01 11.46 -3.52
N ILE A 551 22.14 10.94 -4.74
CA ILE A 551 23.08 9.84 -5.04
C ILE A 551 24.54 10.28 -4.83
N ALA A 552 24.88 11.52 -5.17
CA ALA A 552 26.20 12.07 -4.90
C ALA A 552 26.55 12.06 -3.40
N ALA A 553 25.56 12.39 -2.54
CA ALA A 553 25.71 12.37 -1.10
C ALA A 553 25.81 10.94 -0.54
N GLU A 554 24.98 10.02 -1.03
CA GLU A 554 24.95 8.61 -0.60
C GLU A 554 26.26 7.87 -0.93
N HIS A 555 26.81 8.08 -2.12
CA HIS A 555 28.04 7.40 -2.58
C HIS A 555 29.33 8.17 -2.24
N SER A 556 29.25 9.26 -1.44
CA SER A 556 30.42 10.06 -1.04
C SER A 556 31.35 10.44 -2.21
N LEU A 557 30.77 10.86 -3.33
CA LEU A 557 31.49 11.06 -4.58
C LEU A 557 32.41 12.29 -4.50
N ALA A 558 33.68 12.05 -4.17
CA ALA A 558 34.69 13.06 -3.80
C ALA A 558 35.02 14.11 -4.89
N ALA A 559 34.62 13.88 -6.15
CA ALA A 559 34.96 14.73 -7.29
C ALA A 559 33.90 15.82 -7.61
N LEU A 560 32.82 15.90 -6.83
CA LEU A 560 31.64 16.71 -7.17
C LEU A 560 31.39 18.02 -6.39
N PRO A 561 32.17 18.48 -5.39
CA PRO A 561 31.79 19.65 -4.58
C PRO A 561 31.44 20.91 -5.39
N ASP A 562 32.23 21.23 -6.43
CA ASP A 562 32.01 22.44 -7.22
C ASP A 562 30.79 22.33 -8.16
N ALA A 563 30.57 21.15 -8.76
CA ALA A 563 29.41 20.90 -9.62
C ALA A 563 28.12 20.88 -8.80
N VAL A 564 28.14 20.25 -7.62
CA VAL A 564 27.04 20.26 -6.64
C VAL A 564 26.75 21.69 -6.18
N ALA A 565 27.77 22.44 -5.76
CA ALA A 565 27.60 23.82 -5.32
C ALA A 565 27.11 24.74 -6.44
N ARG A 566 27.50 24.50 -7.70
CA ARG A 566 26.96 25.22 -8.86
C ARG A 566 25.48 24.88 -9.07
N SER A 567 25.15 23.60 -9.16
CA SER A 567 23.78 23.13 -9.37
C SER A 567 22.83 23.71 -8.31
N ILE A 568 23.20 23.69 -7.03
CA ILE A 568 22.39 24.26 -5.95
C ILE A 568 22.24 25.80 -6.08
N ARG A 569 23.29 26.52 -6.46
CA ARG A 569 23.25 27.99 -6.59
C ARG A 569 22.45 28.48 -7.80
N GLU A 570 22.46 27.70 -8.88
CA GLU A 570 21.82 28.05 -10.15
C GLU A 570 20.42 27.45 -10.27
N ASP A 571 19.99 26.60 -9.31
CA ASP A 571 18.65 26.04 -9.33
C ASP A 571 17.61 27.12 -9.03
N SER A 572 16.58 27.17 -9.88
CA SER A 572 15.44 28.06 -9.73
C SER A 572 14.21 27.34 -9.16
N ASP A 573 14.30 26.02 -9.02
CA ASP A 573 13.32 25.20 -8.31
C ASP A 573 13.51 25.41 -6.79
N PRO A 574 12.43 25.71 -6.05
CA PRO A 574 12.48 26.18 -4.66
C PRO A 574 12.86 25.14 -3.60
#